data_AF-A0A8I0LWN2-F1
#
_entry.id   AF-A0A8I0LWN2-F1
#
_cell.length_a   1.000
_cell.length_b   1.000
_cell.length_c   1.000
_cell.angle_alpha   90.00
_cell.angle_beta   90.00
_cell.angle_gamma   90.00
#
_symmetry.space_group_name_H-M   'P 1'
#
loop_
_entity.id
_entity.type
_entity.pdbx_description
1 polymer ?
#
loop_
_entity_poly.entity_id
_entity_poly.type
_entity_poly.pdbx_seq_one_letter_code
_entity_poly.pdbx_strand_id
1 'polypeptide(L)'
;MSLEGLPNLSVHHQWVYVVGRIVVESVNVDARLRALLATLNGRMDRDALREAAPQWSTTLAGCKNYLAQVPFSERTWAAVMAVVNDADAAWNERNRYVHDLLVETIAADDQPHPDAAAFDGRHPRLRVRLASDRKGGAPDAQVVSLDQAVALVHQLVAVGWRLRGAQGHLAGATTWNDLLFGHVTGDWDGSAGWTSDEDDDN
;
A
#
# COMPACT_ATOMS: atom_id res chain seq x y z
N MET A 1 12.65 9.74 -11.00
CA MET A 1 12.71 9.10 -12.32
C MET A 1 11.30 8.65 -12.71
N SER A 2 10.91 8.86 -13.96
CA SER A 2 9.61 8.39 -14.49
C SER A 2 9.57 6.87 -14.61
N LEU A 3 8.38 6.30 -14.66
CA LEU A 3 8.20 4.85 -14.88
C LEU A 3 8.78 4.41 -16.24
N GLU A 4 8.65 5.27 -17.26
CA GLU A 4 9.21 5.07 -18.61
C GLU A 4 10.74 4.95 -18.63
N GLY A 5 11.43 5.53 -17.64
CA GLY A 5 12.88 5.43 -17.50
C GLY A 5 13.34 4.11 -16.90
N LEU A 6 12.45 3.35 -16.25
CA LEU A 6 12.78 2.12 -15.53
C LEU A 6 13.38 1.03 -16.44
N PRO A 7 12.84 0.73 -17.64
CA PRO A 7 13.39 -0.31 -18.51
C PRO A 7 14.81 -0.05 -19.00
N ASN A 8 15.29 1.20 -18.95
CA ASN A 8 16.64 1.58 -19.36
C ASN A 8 17.72 1.24 -18.30
N LEU A 9 17.31 0.80 -17.11
CA LEU A 9 18.22 0.38 -16.04
C LEU A 9 18.52 -1.12 -16.13
N SER A 10 19.62 -1.55 -15.51
CA SER A 10 19.84 -2.98 -15.24
C SER A 10 18.74 -3.52 -14.32
N VAL A 11 18.40 -4.82 -14.44
CA VAL A 11 17.36 -5.47 -13.63
C VAL A 11 17.54 -5.23 -12.13
N HIS A 12 18.78 -5.33 -11.63
CA HIS A 12 19.10 -5.03 -10.23
C HIS A 12 18.71 -3.59 -9.84
N HIS A 13 19.10 -2.60 -10.65
CA HIS A 13 18.75 -1.20 -10.39
C HIS A 13 17.24 -0.92 -10.51
N GLN A 14 16.53 -1.63 -11.40
CA GLN A 14 15.07 -1.53 -11.48
C GLN A 14 14.45 -1.93 -10.14
N TRP A 15 14.82 -3.10 -9.61
CA TRP A 15 14.30 -3.60 -8.33
C TRP A 15 14.63 -2.68 -7.15
N VAL A 16 15.87 -2.23 -7.03
CA VAL A 16 16.26 -1.26 -5.98
C VAL A 16 15.39 -0.01 -6.04
N TYR A 17 15.13 0.50 -7.25
CA TYR A 17 14.31 1.70 -7.41
C TYR A 17 12.84 1.45 -7.04
N VAL A 18 12.24 0.35 -7.50
CA VAL A 18 10.82 0.04 -7.19
C VAL A 18 10.63 -0.23 -5.70
N VAL A 19 11.52 -0.98 -5.05
CA VAL A 19 11.47 -1.22 -3.61
C VAL A 19 11.62 0.08 -2.83
N GLY A 20 12.52 0.97 -3.26
CA GLY A 20 12.63 2.31 -2.70
C GLY A 20 11.30 3.09 -2.75
N ARG A 21 10.58 3.02 -3.89
CA ARG A 21 9.24 3.61 -4.01
C ARG A 21 8.22 2.93 -3.10
N ILE A 22 8.20 1.60 -3.01
CA ILE A 22 7.32 0.86 -2.08
C ILE A 22 7.54 1.34 -0.64
N VAL A 23 8.79 1.49 -0.20
CA VAL A 23 9.13 1.97 1.15
C VAL A 23 8.63 3.41 1.37
N VAL A 24 8.85 4.31 0.41
CA VAL A 24 8.38 5.71 0.53
C VAL A 24 6.86 5.76 0.63
N GLU A 25 6.14 5.08 -0.26
CA GLU A 25 4.67 5.13 -0.25
C GLU A 25 4.07 4.39 0.95
N SER A 26 4.75 3.36 1.44
CA SER A 26 4.43 2.71 2.71
C SER A 26 4.47 3.67 3.90
N VAL A 27 5.51 4.49 4.01
CA VAL A 27 5.60 5.51 5.06
C VAL A 27 4.49 6.56 4.92
N ASN A 28 4.15 6.93 3.69
CA ASN A 28 3.04 7.85 3.43
C ASN A 28 1.69 7.27 3.88
N VAL A 29 1.41 6.00 3.54
CA VAL A 29 0.19 5.30 3.97
C VAL A 29 0.12 5.19 5.50
N ASP A 30 1.22 4.84 6.16
CA ASP A 30 1.31 4.84 7.64
C ASP A 30 0.91 6.18 8.24
N ALA A 31 1.53 7.25 7.77
CA ALA A 31 1.29 8.61 8.26
C ALA A 31 -0.18 9.03 8.06
N ARG A 32 -0.78 8.67 6.93
CA ARG A 32 -2.17 9.00 6.60
C ARG A 32 -3.17 8.19 7.44
N LEU A 33 -2.90 6.90 7.71
CA LEU A 33 -3.73 6.11 8.60
C LEU A 33 -3.71 6.67 10.04
N ARG A 34 -2.54 7.13 10.51
CA ARG A 34 -2.41 7.81 11.80
C ARG A 34 -3.18 9.13 11.84
N ALA A 35 -3.11 9.92 10.77
CA ALA A 35 -3.87 11.16 10.65
C ALA A 35 -5.40 10.90 10.66
N LEU A 36 -5.84 9.82 10.01
CA LEU A 36 -7.23 9.38 10.06
C LEU A 36 -7.65 9.00 11.49
N LEU A 37 -6.84 8.22 12.22
CA LEU A 37 -7.11 7.88 13.61
C LEU A 37 -7.20 9.12 14.50
N ALA A 38 -6.26 10.07 14.36
CA ALA A 38 -6.31 11.32 15.10
C ALA A 38 -7.60 12.09 14.82
N THR A 39 -8.03 12.15 13.56
CA THR A 39 -9.29 12.80 13.15
C THR A 39 -10.51 12.10 13.75
N LEU A 40 -10.54 10.76 13.75
CA LEU A 40 -11.58 9.97 14.42
C LEU A 40 -11.64 10.23 15.94
N ASN A 41 -10.50 10.56 16.55
CA ASN A 41 -10.41 10.97 17.96
C ASN A 41 -10.79 12.44 18.19
N GLY A 42 -11.22 13.17 17.15
CA GLY A 42 -11.50 14.60 17.22
C GLY A 42 -10.25 15.48 17.36
N ARG A 43 -9.05 14.93 17.13
CA ARG A 43 -7.77 15.64 17.21
C ARG A 43 -7.29 16.03 15.82
N MET A 44 -7.42 17.31 15.50
CA MET A 44 -6.93 17.91 14.24
C MET A 44 -5.77 18.87 14.45
N ASP A 45 -5.25 18.97 15.68
CA ASP A 45 -4.10 19.79 16.00
C ASP A 45 -2.80 19.19 15.44
N ARG A 46 -1.84 20.07 15.16
CA ARG A 46 -0.55 19.68 14.55
C ARG A 46 0.25 18.73 15.45
N ASP A 47 0.05 18.79 16.76
CA ASP A 47 0.82 18.01 17.72
C ASP A 47 0.31 16.55 17.77
N ALA A 48 -0.99 16.32 17.61
CA ALA A 48 -1.56 14.98 17.40
C ALA A 48 -0.96 14.25 16.19
N LEU A 49 -0.62 14.99 15.12
CA LEU A 49 0.02 14.43 13.92
C LEU A 49 1.52 14.15 14.11
N ARG A 50 2.12 14.65 15.20
CA ARG A 50 3.56 14.56 15.52
C ARG A 50 3.87 13.58 16.66
N GLU A 51 2.87 13.12 17.39
CA GLU A 51 3.05 12.12 18.46
C GLU A 51 3.71 10.85 17.90
N ALA A 52 4.57 10.24 18.73
CA ALA A 52 5.28 9.02 18.37
C ALA A 52 4.28 7.93 17.95
N ALA A 53 4.45 7.43 16.74
CA ALA A 53 3.51 6.53 16.10
C ALA A 53 3.37 5.22 16.90
N PRO A 54 2.14 4.82 17.29
CA PRO A 54 1.91 3.43 17.66
C PRO A 54 2.14 2.53 16.45
N GLN A 55 2.36 1.24 16.70
CA GLN A 55 2.57 0.27 15.64
C GLN A 55 1.36 0.24 14.67
N TRP A 56 1.59 -0.14 13.41
CA TRP A 56 0.55 -0.21 12.37
C TRP A 56 -0.71 -0.93 12.84
N SER A 57 -0.56 -2.12 13.41
CA SER A 57 -1.67 -2.95 13.90
C SER A 57 -2.49 -2.25 14.98
N THR A 58 -1.84 -1.51 15.88
CA THR A 58 -2.51 -0.71 16.90
C THR A 58 -3.29 0.45 16.27
N THR A 59 -2.71 1.15 15.29
CA THR A 59 -3.39 2.23 14.57
C THR A 59 -4.62 1.71 13.83
N LEU A 60 -4.47 0.60 13.11
CA LEU A 60 -5.54 -0.06 12.36
C LEU A 60 -6.69 -0.49 13.26
N ALA A 61 -6.38 -1.17 14.37
CA ALA A 61 -7.39 -1.57 15.35
C ALA A 61 -8.10 -0.35 15.96
N GLY A 62 -7.35 0.73 16.22
CA GLY A 62 -7.91 2.01 16.65
C GLY A 62 -8.96 2.54 15.67
N CYS A 63 -8.61 2.65 14.39
CA CYS A 63 -9.56 3.13 13.36
C CYS A 63 -10.84 2.28 13.33
N LYS A 64 -10.71 0.95 13.30
CA LYS A 64 -11.86 0.03 13.25
C LYS A 64 -12.74 0.15 14.50
N ASN A 65 -12.13 0.26 15.67
CA ASN A 65 -12.86 0.42 16.94
C ASN A 65 -13.65 1.74 16.98
N TYR A 66 -13.06 2.86 16.54
CA TYR A 66 -13.74 4.15 16.51
C TYR A 66 -14.89 4.16 15.50
N LEU A 67 -14.68 3.60 14.30
CA LEU A 67 -15.73 3.50 13.29
C LEU A 67 -16.94 2.69 13.77
N ALA A 68 -16.75 1.72 14.66
CA ALA A 68 -17.84 0.93 15.24
C ALA A 68 -18.63 1.67 16.34
N GLN A 69 -18.08 2.75 16.91
CA GLN A 69 -18.67 3.46 18.06
C GLN A 69 -19.38 4.76 17.66
N VAL A 70 -18.98 5.38 16.56
CA VAL A 70 -19.51 6.68 16.12
C VAL A 70 -20.67 6.47 15.14
N PRO A 71 -21.81 7.16 15.33
CA PRO A 71 -22.97 7.03 14.46
C PRO A 71 -22.77 7.82 13.16
N PHE A 72 -22.08 7.21 12.19
CA PHE A 72 -21.97 7.73 10.82
C PHE A 72 -23.18 7.33 9.98
N SER A 73 -23.37 8.01 8.83
CA SER A 73 -24.22 7.46 7.78
C SER A 73 -23.68 6.11 7.30
N GLU A 74 -24.55 5.20 6.85
CA GLU A 74 -24.14 3.89 6.33
C GLU A 74 -23.12 4.04 5.18
N ARG A 75 -23.37 4.99 4.26
CA ARG A 75 -22.47 5.30 3.15
C ARG A 75 -21.08 5.74 3.63
N THR A 76 -21.01 6.68 4.57
CA THR A 76 -19.74 7.17 5.13
C THR A 76 -19.00 6.05 5.85
N TRP A 77 -19.69 5.28 6.69
CA TRP A 77 -19.10 4.16 7.42
C TRP A 77 -18.50 3.14 6.46
N ALA A 78 -19.27 2.71 5.45
CA ALA A 78 -18.84 1.72 4.47
C ALA A 78 -17.62 2.21 3.68
N ALA A 79 -17.63 3.47 3.22
CA ALA A 79 -16.53 4.04 2.45
C ALA A 79 -15.24 4.15 3.28
N VAL A 80 -15.30 4.68 4.51
CA VAL A 80 -14.11 4.82 5.36
C VAL A 80 -13.57 3.44 5.79
N MET A 81 -14.47 2.50 6.11
CA MET A 81 -14.06 1.12 6.44
C MET A 81 -13.39 0.42 5.25
N ALA A 82 -13.91 0.61 4.03
CA ALA A 82 -13.29 0.08 2.82
C ALA A 82 -11.86 0.60 2.65
N VAL A 83 -11.65 1.92 2.78
CA VAL A 83 -10.32 2.52 2.68
C VAL A 83 -9.35 1.99 3.76
N VAL A 84 -9.84 1.80 5.00
CA VAL A 84 -9.03 1.21 6.08
C VAL A 84 -8.63 -0.24 5.77
N ASN A 85 -9.54 -1.03 5.19
CA ASN A 85 -9.25 -2.40 4.80
C ASN A 85 -8.30 -2.47 3.59
N ASP A 86 -8.47 -1.59 2.60
CA ASP A 86 -7.58 -1.50 1.44
C ASP A 86 -6.16 -1.11 1.88
N ALA A 87 -6.05 -0.23 2.88
CA ALA A 87 -4.77 0.13 3.48
C ALA A 87 -4.09 -1.05 4.19
N ASP A 88 -4.86 -1.86 4.92
CA ASP A 88 -4.33 -3.10 5.53
C ASP A 88 -3.89 -4.11 4.47
N ALA A 89 -4.67 -4.28 3.40
CA ALA A 89 -4.32 -5.18 2.30
C ALA A 89 -3.01 -4.74 1.63
N ALA A 90 -2.88 -3.46 1.26
CA ALA A 90 -1.67 -2.91 0.64
C ALA A 90 -0.45 -2.98 1.58
N TRP A 91 -0.66 -2.73 2.88
CA TRP A 91 0.38 -2.84 3.90
C TRP A 91 0.89 -4.27 4.09
N ASN A 92 0.01 -5.26 3.99
CA ASN A 92 0.43 -6.65 4.09
C ASN A 92 1.11 -7.12 2.79
N GLU A 93 0.64 -6.68 1.63
CA GLU A 93 1.26 -7.00 0.33
C GLU A 93 2.70 -6.48 0.24
N ARG A 94 2.98 -5.25 0.72
CA ARG A 94 4.34 -4.70 0.71
C ARG A 94 5.35 -5.52 1.53
N ASN A 95 4.90 -6.33 2.50
CA ASN A 95 5.82 -7.10 3.33
C ASN A 95 6.60 -8.10 2.48
N ARG A 96 6.00 -8.58 1.38
CA ARG A 96 6.64 -9.42 0.35
C ARG A 96 7.84 -8.77 -0.34
N TYR A 97 7.99 -7.45 -0.24
CA TYR A 97 9.06 -6.70 -0.92
C TYR A 97 10.01 -5.99 0.07
N VAL A 98 9.53 -5.63 1.26
CA VAL A 98 10.28 -4.78 2.23
C VAL A 98 10.83 -5.58 3.41
N HIS A 99 10.07 -6.58 3.90
CA HIS A 99 10.54 -7.45 5.00
C HIS A 99 11.32 -8.66 4.48
N ASP A 100 11.10 -9.00 3.21
CA ASP A 100 11.80 -10.07 2.53
C ASP A 100 12.99 -9.47 1.79
N LEU A 101 14.15 -9.40 2.46
CA LEU A 101 15.39 -8.96 1.83
C LEU A 101 15.69 -9.92 0.66
N LEU A 102 15.45 -9.40 -0.54
CA LEU A 102 15.79 -9.94 -1.86
C LEU A 102 17.10 -10.73 -1.81
N VAL A 103 17.00 -12.05 -1.71
CA VAL A 103 18.15 -12.92 -1.99
C VAL A 103 18.26 -12.98 -3.50
N GLU A 104 19.23 -12.25 -4.06
CA GLU A 104 19.54 -12.16 -5.50
C GLU A 104 19.72 -13.55 -6.16
N THR A 105 19.94 -14.58 -5.35
CA THR A 105 19.98 -15.98 -5.74
C THR A 105 19.24 -16.86 -4.73
N ILE A 106 17.99 -17.23 -4.99
CA ILE A 106 17.52 -18.60 -4.65
C ILE A 106 18.12 -19.56 -5.70
N ALA A 107 19.45 -19.55 -5.81
CA ALA A 107 20.22 -20.51 -6.59
C ALA A 107 20.78 -21.63 -5.71
N ALA A 108 20.49 -21.60 -4.40
CA ALA A 108 20.95 -22.60 -3.44
C ALA A 108 19.93 -23.71 -3.15
N ASP A 109 18.73 -23.66 -3.73
CA ASP A 109 17.80 -24.80 -3.77
C ASP A 109 17.80 -25.35 -5.20
N ASP A 110 18.54 -26.45 -5.39
CA ASP A 110 18.77 -27.20 -6.64
C ASP A 110 17.49 -27.80 -7.29
N GLN A 111 16.30 -27.29 -6.95
CA GLN A 111 15.06 -27.68 -7.60
C GLN A 111 14.42 -26.51 -8.38
N PRO A 112 14.19 -26.68 -9.69
CA PRO A 112 13.37 -25.77 -10.45
C PRO A 112 11.93 -25.81 -9.90
N HIS A 113 11.49 -24.70 -9.30
CA HIS A 113 10.08 -24.44 -9.03
C HIS A 113 9.29 -24.61 -10.34
N PRO A 114 8.17 -25.34 -10.35
CA PRO A 114 7.43 -25.69 -11.57
C PRO A 114 7.03 -24.45 -12.40
N ASP A 115 6.72 -23.33 -11.76
CA ASP A 115 6.36 -22.07 -12.45
C ASP A 115 7.55 -21.32 -13.09
N ALA A 116 8.80 -21.74 -12.83
CA ALA A 116 9.99 -21.16 -13.45
C ALA A 116 10.31 -21.79 -14.82
N ALA A 117 9.76 -22.98 -15.11
CA ALA A 117 10.02 -23.71 -16.36
C ALA A 117 9.24 -23.19 -17.58
N ALA A 118 8.27 -22.29 -17.38
CA ALA A 118 7.40 -21.77 -18.43
C ALA A 118 7.83 -20.41 -19.01
N PHE A 119 9.07 -19.97 -18.78
CA PHE A 119 9.46 -18.56 -18.95
C PHE A 119 10.28 -18.25 -20.22
N ASP A 120 9.94 -17.17 -20.91
CA ASP A 120 10.46 -16.77 -22.23
C ASP A 120 11.54 -15.66 -22.22
N GLY A 121 11.98 -15.22 -21.04
CA GLY A 121 13.03 -14.21 -20.89
C GLY A 121 12.58 -12.74 -20.90
N ARG A 122 11.28 -12.44 -21.09
CA ARG A 122 10.82 -11.05 -21.33
C ARG A 122 10.49 -10.20 -20.09
N HIS A 123 10.23 -10.81 -18.93
CA HIS A 123 9.89 -10.09 -17.68
C HIS A 123 10.75 -10.55 -16.50
N PRO A 124 11.69 -9.74 -15.97
CA PRO A 124 12.55 -10.17 -14.88
C PRO A 124 11.71 -10.50 -13.63
N ARG A 125 11.62 -11.81 -13.31
CA ARG A 125 10.99 -12.32 -12.08
C ARG A 125 12.08 -12.60 -11.05
N LEU A 126 11.84 -12.21 -9.80
CA LEU A 126 12.69 -12.56 -8.68
C LEU A 126 11.99 -13.58 -7.79
N ARG A 127 12.77 -14.51 -7.26
CA ARG A 127 12.33 -15.40 -6.19
C ARG A 127 12.64 -14.74 -4.85
N VAL A 128 11.66 -14.71 -3.97
CA VAL A 128 11.74 -14.06 -2.66
C VAL A 128 11.38 -15.08 -1.59
N ARG A 129 12.13 -15.10 -0.49
CA ARG A 129 11.83 -15.94 0.67
C ARG A 129 11.98 -15.12 1.95
N LEU A 130 11.03 -15.28 2.86
CA LEU A 130 11.15 -14.80 4.23
C LEU A 130 12.41 -15.43 4.86
N ALA A 131 13.19 -14.60 5.57
CA ALA A 131 14.28 -15.10 6.39
C ALA A 131 13.73 -16.13 7.38
N SER A 132 14.41 -17.28 7.51
CA SER A 132 13.99 -18.34 8.42
C SER A 132 13.75 -17.76 9.81
N ASP A 133 12.64 -18.13 10.45
CA ASP A 133 12.43 -17.75 11.84
C ASP A 133 13.50 -18.41 12.74
N ARG A 134 13.61 -17.98 14.00
CA ARG A 134 14.57 -18.56 14.97
C ARG A 134 14.34 -20.06 15.23
N LYS A 135 13.25 -20.64 14.74
CA LYS A 135 12.89 -22.06 14.86
C LYS A 135 13.18 -22.84 13.57
N GLY A 136 13.76 -22.20 12.56
CA GLY A 136 14.15 -22.83 11.29
C GLY A 136 13.01 -22.97 10.28
N GLY A 137 11.83 -22.42 10.56
CA GLY A 137 10.74 -22.34 9.60
C GLY A 137 10.98 -21.19 8.64
N ALA A 138 11.30 -21.49 7.38
CA ALA A 138 11.23 -20.51 6.30
C ALA A 138 9.92 -20.74 5.53
N PRO A 139 9.07 -19.71 5.38
CA PRO A 139 7.95 -19.75 4.44
C PRO A 139 8.42 -20.12 3.03
N ASP A 140 7.53 -20.73 2.24
CA ASP A 140 7.84 -21.10 0.87
C ASP A 140 8.27 -19.87 0.05
N ALA A 141 9.24 -20.08 -0.84
CA ALA A 141 9.67 -19.04 -1.74
C ALA A 141 8.52 -18.62 -2.67
N GLN A 142 8.28 -17.31 -2.78
CA GLN A 142 7.31 -16.73 -3.70
C GLN A 142 8.02 -16.14 -4.91
N VAL A 143 7.38 -16.25 -6.08
CA VAL A 143 7.84 -15.58 -7.30
C VAL A 143 7.11 -14.25 -7.42
N VAL A 144 7.87 -13.16 -7.47
CA VAL A 144 7.35 -11.81 -7.71
C VAL A 144 7.88 -11.25 -9.03
N SER A 145 7.07 -10.46 -9.71
CA SER A 145 7.47 -9.72 -10.91
C SER A 145 7.62 -8.23 -10.64
N LEU A 146 8.42 -7.56 -11.48
CA LEU A 146 8.55 -6.11 -11.43
C LEU A 146 7.20 -5.42 -11.66
N ASP A 147 6.36 -5.97 -12.55
CA ASP A 147 5.02 -5.45 -12.82
C ASP A 147 4.11 -5.50 -11.58
N GLN A 148 4.20 -6.58 -10.78
CA GLN A 148 3.47 -6.68 -9.51
C GLN A 148 3.98 -5.67 -8.48
N ALA A 149 5.30 -5.46 -8.43
CA ALA A 149 5.90 -4.47 -7.54
C ALA A 149 5.49 -3.03 -7.93
N VAL A 150 5.41 -2.72 -9.23
CA VAL A 150 4.92 -1.43 -9.74
C VAL A 150 3.42 -1.27 -9.45
N ALA A 151 2.61 -2.31 -9.66
CA ALA A 151 1.19 -2.28 -9.34
C ALA A 151 0.95 -2.01 -7.84
N LEU A 152 1.77 -2.58 -6.96
CA LEU A 152 1.72 -2.29 -5.54
C LEU A 152 2.03 -0.81 -5.24
N VAL A 153 2.99 -0.18 -5.94
CA VAL A 153 3.24 1.26 -5.78
C VAL A 153 1.99 2.07 -6.13
N HIS A 154 1.35 1.79 -7.28
CA HIS A 154 0.10 2.46 -7.66
C HIS A 154 -1.01 2.24 -6.61
N GLN A 155 -1.14 1.03 -6.08
CA GLN A 155 -2.10 0.71 -5.02
C GLN A 155 -1.82 1.51 -3.73
N LEU A 156 -0.57 1.58 -3.27
CA LEU A 156 -0.18 2.35 -2.08
C LEU A 156 -0.46 3.84 -2.26
N VAL A 157 -0.18 4.39 -3.45
CA VAL A 157 -0.47 5.79 -3.78
C VAL A 157 -1.98 6.04 -3.76
N ALA A 158 -2.77 5.21 -4.45
CA ALA A 158 -4.23 5.32 -4.50
C ALA A 158 -4.84 5.29 -3.10
N VAL A 159 -4.52 4.25 -2.31
CA VAL A 159 -4.98 4.10 -0.92
C VAL A 159 -4.57 5.31 -0.07
N GLY A 160 -3.36 5.82 -0.24
CA GLY A 160 -2.90 7.02 0.43
C GLY A 160 -3.80 8.23 0.15
N TRP A 161 -4.17 8.45 -1.11
CA TRP A 161 -5.10 9.52 -1.47
C TRP A 161 -6.51 9.28 -0.92
N ARG A 162 -7.00 8.04 -0.93
CA ARG A 162 -8.30 7.69 -0.33
C ARG A 162 -8.32 7.91 1.20
N LEU A 163 -7.25 7.56 1.91
CA LEU A 163 -7.10 7.86 3.35
C LEU A 163 -7.17 9.36 3.63
N ARG A 164 -6.58 10.18 2.74
CA ARG A 164 -6.67 11.64 2.82
C ARG A 164 -8.09 12.14 2.55
N GLY A 165 -8.79 11.55 1.58
CA GLY A 165 -10.21 11.81 1.34
C GLY A 165 -11.08 11.51 2.56
N ALA A 166 -10.88 10.33 3.17
CA ALA A 166 -11.54 9.93 4.41
C ALA A 166 -11.28 10.93 5.55
N GLN A 167 -10.01 11.30 5.76
CA GLN A 167 -9.64 12.28 6.77
C GLN A 167 -10.32 13.63 6.52
N GLY A 168 -10.27 14.14 5.29
CA GLY A 168 -10.89 15.42 4.91
C GLY A 168 -12.40 15.42 5.13
N HIS A 169 -13.07 14.35 4.70
CA HIS A 169 -14.51 14.19 4.90
C HIS A 169 -14.90 14.24 6.38
N LEU A 170 -14.18 13.50 7.23
CA LEU A 170 -14.42 13.47 8.68
C LEU A 170 -14.08 14.80 9.37
N ALA A 171 -13.14 15.56 8.81
CA ALA A 171 -12.80 16.91 9.23
C ALA A 171 -13.83 17.98 8.80
N GLY A 172 -14.86 17.60 8.02
CA GLY A 172 -15.86 18.51 7.46
C GLY A 172 -15.44 19.20 6.15
N ALA A 173 -14.33 18.80 5.54
CA ALA A 173 -13.90 19.28 4.23
C ALA A 173 -14.47 18.39 3.11
N THR A 174 -15.33 18.95 2.27
CA THR A 174 -16.01 18.21 1.19
C THR A 174 -15.25 18.21 -0.13
N THR A 175 -14.20 19.03 -0.26
CA THR A 175 -13.37 19.18 -1.49
C THR A 175 -12.73 17.90 -1.98
N TRP A 176 -12.70 16.84 -1.17
CA TRP A 176 -12.03 15.57 -1.44
C TRP A 176 -12.96 14.37 -1.34
N ASN A 177 -14.28 14.60 -1.39
CA ASN A 177 -15.27 13.52 -1.28
C ASN A 177 -15.13 12.49 -2.40
N ASP A 178 -14.76 12.91 -3.61
CA ASP A 178 -14.58 11.99 -4.74
C ASP A 178 -13.42 11.01 -4.51
N LEU A 179 -12.42 11.38 -3.69
CA LEU A 179 -11.38 10.44 -3.28
C LEU A 179 -11.88 9.40 -2.28
N LEU A 180 -12.93 9.69 -1.52
CA LEU A 180 -13.50 8.75 -0.57
C LEU A 180 -14.52 7.83 -1.24
N PHE A 181 -15.42 8.42 -2.02
CA PHE A 181 -16.56 7.72 -2.59
C PHE A 181 -16.32 7.19 -3.99
N GLY A 182 -15.54 7.89 -4.81
CA GLY A 182 -15.28 7.51 -6.20
C GLY A 182 -14.15 6.51 -6.38
N HIS A 183 -13.79 6.30 -7.66
CA HIS A 183 -12.68 5.45 -8.04
C HIS A 183 -11.38 6.26 -8.05
N VAL A 184 -10.32 5.74 -7.41
CA VAL A 184 -9.01 6.40 -7.32
C VAL A 184 -7.93 5.50 -7.90
N THR A 185 -7.17 6.05 -8.85
CA THR A 185 -5.99 5.43 -9.44
C THR A 185 -4.76 6.18 -8.97
N GLY A 186 -3.73 5.44 -8.53
CA GLY A 186 -2.48 6.03 -8.07
C GLY A 186 -1.44 5.99 -9.17
N ASP A 187 -0.69 7.08 -9.31
CA ASP A 187 0.35 7.22 -10.32
C ASP A 187 1.74 6.98 -9.72
N TRP A 188 2.68 6.63 -10.61
CA TRP A 188 4.06 6.34 -10.24
C TRP A 188 4.77 7.50 -9.53
N ASP A 189 4.44 8.74 -9.85
CA ASP A 189 5.04 9.94 -9.26
C ASP A 189 4.42 10.32 -7.90
N GLY A 190 3.39 9.60 -7.47
CA GLY A 190 2.66 9.85 -6.23
C GLY A 190 1.40 10.71 -6.39
N SER A 191 1.05 11.15 -7.61
CA SER A 191 -0.26 11.73 -7.88
C SER A 191 -1.36 10.67 -7.89
N ALA A 192 -2.61 11.12 -7.95
CA ALA A 192 -3.73 10.24 -8.21
C ALA A 192 -4.70 10.90 -9.18
N GLY A 193 -5.25 10.10 -10.09
CA GLY A 193 -6.45 10.41 -10.84
C GLY A 193 -7.67 9.84 -10.14
N TRP A 194 -8.81 10.52 -10.23
CA TRP A 194 -10.06 10.02 -9.69
C TRP A 194 -11.25 10.40 -10.57
N THR A 195 -12.31 9.60 -10.48
CA THR A 195 -13.61 9.86 -11.10
C THR A 195 -14.68 9.81 -10.02
N SER A 196 -15.65 10.73 -10.08
CA SER A 196 -16.77 10.74 -9.16
C SER A 196 -17.76 9.63 -9.52
N ASP A 197 -18.37 9.00 -8.52
CA ASP A 197 -19.51 8.08 -8.72
C ASP A 197 -20.72 8.77 -9.37
N GLU A 198 -20.76 10.11 -9.38
CA GLU A 198 -21.83 10.90 -10.00
C GLU A 198 -21.69 11.00 -11.54
N ASP A 199 -20.56 10.58 -12.12
CA ASP A 199 -20.31 10.67 -13.57
C ASP A 199 -20.87 9.50 -14.39
N ASP A 200 -21.35 8.43 -13.74
CA ASP A 200 -21.88 7.23 -14.42
C ASP A 200 -23.40 7.28 -14.72
N ASP A 201 -24.07 8.40 -14.41
CA ASP A 201 -25.52 8.59 -14.58
C ASP A 201 -25.93 9.56 -15.72
N ASN A 202 -25.05 9.83 -16.71
CA ASN A 202 -25.36 10.74 -17.84
C ASN A 202 -25.18 10.14 -19.23
#